data_AF-A0A358EJI6-F1
#
_entry.id   AF-A0A358EJI6-F1
#
_cell.length_a   1.000
_cell.length_b   1.000
_cell.length_c   1.000
_cell.angle_alpha   90.00
_cell.angle_beta   90.00
_cell.angle_gamma   90.00
#
_symmetry.space_group_name_H-M   'P 1'
#
loop_
_entity.id
_entity.type
_entity.pdbx_description
1 polymer ?
#
loop_
_entity_poly.entity_id
_entity_poly.type
_entity_poly.pdbx_seq_one_letter_code
_entity_poly.pdbx_strand_id
1 'polypeptide(L)'
;HRVSVMEKTNARHLKRIDLPKSFEGADIITIDCSFISLKKILPAAFALCRSGGSIIALIKPQFEAGKEEASKGAGVISDPAIHKRVIDEIKSFAEEAGESIWRSNIQSPITGPKGNIEFLAWIEKK
;
A
#
# COMPACT_ATOMS: atom_id res chain seq x y z
N HIS A 1 -21.65 -13.23 -7.66
CA HIS A 1 -20.74 -12.36 -6.89
C HIS A 1 -21.34 -10.97 -6.78
N ARG A 2 -21.23 -10.30 -5.62
CA ARG A 2 -21.70 -8.93 -5.43
C ARG A 2 -20.50 -8.00 -5.46
N VAL A 3 -20.56 -6.94 -6.26
CA VAL A 3 -19.54 -5.90 -6.33
C VAL A 3 -20.18 -4.58 -5.96
N SER A 4 -19.51 -3.79 -5.12
CA SER A 4 -19.92 -2.43 -4.77
C SER A 4 -18.81 -1.48 -5.16
N VAL A 5 -19.08 -0.61 -6.14
CA VAL A 5 -18.09 0.35 -6.64
C VAL A 5 -18.28 1.68 -5.92
N MET A 6 -17.18 2.25 -5.41
CA MET A 6 -17.17 3.56 -4.75
C MET A 6 -16.34 4.55 -5.58
N GLU A 7 -16.96 5.19 -6.56
CA GLU A 7 -16.32 6.24 -7.34
C GLU A 7 -16.21 7.54 -6.54
N LYS A 8 -15.34 8.46 -6.99
CA LYS A 8 -15.14 9.78 -6.38
C LYS A 8 -14.84 9.74 -4.86
N THR A 9 -14.34 8.60 -4.40
CA THR A 9 -14.06 8.33 -2.99
C THR A 9 -12.56 8.32 -2.78
N ASN A 10 -12.08 9.12 -1.83
CA ASN A 10 -10.67 9.13 -1.49
C ASN A 10 -10.39 8.06 -0.41
N ALA A 11 -9.74 6.96 -0.80
CA ALA A 11 -9.42 5.84 0.09
C ALA A 11 -8.63 6.24 1.35
N ARG A 12 -7.86 7.34 1.32
CA ARG A 12 -7.17 7.89 2.50
C ARG A 12 -8.13 8.23 3.66
N HIS A 13 -9.36 8.62 3.31
CA HIS A 13 -10.36 9.10 4.26
C HIS A 13 -11.50 8.11 4.47
N LEU A 14 -11.42 6.93 3.84
CA LEU A 14 -12.44 5.91 3.94
C LEU A 14 -12.52 5.38 5.38
N LYS A 15 -13.73 5.35 5.91
CA LYS A 15 -14.04 4.89 7.27
C LYS A 15 -15.14 3.84 7.22
N ARG A 16 -15.31 3.12 8.33
CA ARG A 16 -16.36 2.11 8.47
C ARG A 16 -17.76 2.67 8.20
N ILE A 17 -18.02 3.94 8.53
CA ILE A 17 -19.31 4.59 8.31
C ILE A 17 -19.64 4.78 6.82
N ASP A 18 -18.63 4.79 5.95
CA ASP A 18 -18.79 4.91 4.51
C ASP A 18 -19.12 3.56 3.85
N LEU A 19 -19.07 2.47 4.61
CA LEU A 19 -19.33 1.10 4.17
C LEU A 19 -20.72 0.61 4.63
N PRO A 20 -21.28 -0.46 4.04
CA PRO A 20 -22.55 -1.02 4.48
C PRO A 20 -22.55 -1.32 5.98
N LYS A 21 -23.69 -1.13 6.66
CA LYS A 21 -23.83 -1.38 8.10
C LYS A 21 -23.42 -2.81 8.52
N SER A 22 -23.52 -3.76 7.60
CA SER A 22 -23.11 -5.16 7.79
C SER A 22 -21.60 -5.40 7.64
N PHE A 23 -20.80 -4.37 7.31
CA PHE A 23 -19.36 -4.49 7.18
C PHE A 23 -18.72 -4.59 8.57
N GLU A 24 -18.11 -5.73 8.88
CA GLU A 24 -17.48 -5.98 10.18
C GLU A 24 -15.97 -5.79 10.19
N GLY A 25 -15.37 -5.61 9.01
CA GLY A 25 -13.94 -5.59 8.78
C GLY A 25 -13.60 -6.48 7.60
N ALA A 26 -12.60 -6.11 6.82
CA ALA A 26 -12.16 -6.89 5.67
C ALA A 26 -11.21 -8.01 6.11
N ASP A 27 -11.41 -9.20 5.57
CA ASP A 27 -10.49 -10.33 5.73
C ASP A 27 -9.20 -10.11 4.93
N ILE A 28 -9.35 -9.49 3.76
CA ILE A 28 -8.27 -9.14 2.85
C ILE A 28 -8.53 -7.74 2.29
N ILE A 29 -7.50 -6.90 2.28
CA ILE A 29 -7.48 -5.62 1.58
C ILE A 29 -6.33 -5.65 0.58
N THR A 30 -6.60 -5.27 -0.67
CA THR A 30 -5.58 -5.07 -1.69
C THR A 30 -5.43 -3.58 -1.98
N ILE A 31 -4.20 -3.08 -2.07
CA ILE A 31 -3.93 -1.66 -2.33
C ILE A 31 -3.07 -1.55 -3.60
N ASP A 32 -3.65 -0.97 -4.64
CA ASP A 32 -2.94 -0.50 -5.83
C ASP A 32 -3.32 0.98 -6.03
N CYS A 33 -2.43 1.88 -5.65
CA CYS A 33 -2.65 3.32 -5.74
C CYS A 33 -1.47 3.97 -6.45
N SER A 34 -1.76 5.01 -7.22
CA SER A 34 -0.75 5.82 -7.91
C SER A 34 -0.78 7.26 -7.42
N PHE A 35 0.35 7.96 -7.52
CA PHE A 35 0.50 9.37 -7.12
C PHE A 35 0.26 9.67 -5.62
N ILE A 36 0.28 8.64 -4.79
CA ILE A 36 0.17 8.75 -3.34
C ILE A 36 1.07 7.71 -2.67
N SER A 37 1.68 8.11 -1.56
CA SER A 37 2.43 7.20 -0.70
C SER A 37 1.49 6.26 0.07
N LEU A 38 1.86 4.98 0.18
CA LEU A 38 1.21 3.99 1.02
C LEU A 38 1.13 4.44 2.48
N LYS A 39 2.08 5.24 2.98
CA LYS A 39 2.03 5.82 4.34
C LYS A 39 0.74 6.63 4.59
N LYS A 40 0.10 7.14 3.53
CA LYS A 40 -1.19 7.86 3.62
C LYS A 40 -2.41 6.95 3.50
N ILE A 41 -2.29 5.76 2.91
CA ILE A 41 -3.40 4.83 2.69
C ILE A 41 -3.48 3.78 3.80
N LEU A 42 -2.33 3.26 4.24
CA LEU A 42 -2.25 2.20 5.24
C LEU A 42 -3.04 2.47 6.53
N PRO A 43 -3.09 3.70 7.09
CA PRO A 43 -3.91 3.95 8.28
C PRO A 43 -5.40 3.65 8.07
N ALA A 44 -5.97 4.02 6.92
CA ALA A 44 -7.35 3.71 6.59
C ALA A 44 -7.54 2.21 6.38
N ALA A 45 -6.58 1.55 5.70
CA ALA A 45 -6.61 0.09 5.52
C ALA A 45 -6.57 -0.66 6.86
N PHE A 46 -5.70 -0.27 7.80
CA PHE A 46 -5.63 -0.87 9.13
C PHE A 46 -6.93 -0.71 9.92
N ALA A 47 -7.58 0.45 9.84
CA ALA A 47 -8.86 0.70 10.51
C ALA A 47 -10.03 -0.10 9.93
N LEU A 48 -9.90 -0.56 8.68
CA LEU A 48 -10.93 -1.32 7.96
C LEU A 48 -10.64 -2.82 7.90
N CYS A 49 -9.41 -3.24 8.22
CA CYS A 49 -9.01 -4.64 8.26
C CYS A 49 -9.35 -5.25 9.63
N ARG A 50 -9.92 -6.45 9.65
CA ARG A 50 -10.14 -7.15 10.93
C ARG A 50 -8.82 -7.67 11.51
N SER A 51 -8.77 -7.93 12.82
CA SER A 51 -7.66 -8.67 13.43
C SER A 51 -7.49 -10.05 12.76
N GLY A 52 -6.23 -10.43 12.48
CA GLY A 52 -5.86 -11.59 11.67
C GLY A 52 -6.08 -11.43 10.16
N GLY A 53 -6.62 -10.29 9.72
CA GLY A 53 -6.81 -9.98 8.30
C GLY A 53 -5.51 -9.62 7.59
N SER A 54 -5.49 -9.78 6.27
CA SER A 54 -4.32 -9.52 5.43
C SER A 54 -4.46 -8.26 4.59
N ILE A 55 -3.37 -7.52 4.45
CA ILE A 55 -3.26 -6.39 3.54
C ILE A 55 -2.15 -6.72 2.55
N ILE A 56 -2.50 -6.74 1.26
CA ILE A 56 -1.58 -6.92 0.15
C ILE A 56 -1.43 -5.57 -0.54
N ALA A 57 -0.30 -4.90 -0.33
CA ALA A 57 -0.06 -3.55 -0.82
C ALA A 57 1.02 -3.52 -1.89
N LEU A 58 0.72 -2.91 -3.04
CA LEU A 58 1.68 -2.67 -4.11
C LEU A 58 2.49 -1.42 -3.80
N ILE A 59 3.77 -1.61 -3.50
CA ILE A 59 4.78 -0.57 -3.28
C ILE A 59 5.31 -0.14 -4.63
N LYS A 60 5.17 1.15 -4.92
CA LYS A 60 5.63 1.79 -6.16
C LYS A 60 6.72 2.79 -5.84
N PRO A 61 8.02 2.42 -5.94
CA PRO A 61 9.13 3.27 -5.53
C PRO A 61 9.08 4.69 -6.10
N GLN A 62 8.59 4.87 -7.32
CA GLN A 62 8.42 6.17 -7.96
C GLN A 62 7.45 7.14 -7.26
N PHE A 63 6.58 6.64 -6.37
CA PHE A 63 5.65 7.46 -5.56
C PHE A 63 6.05 7.56 -4.08
N GLU A 64 7.05 6.79 -3.67
CA GLU A 64 7.56 6.74 -2.29
C GLU A 64 8.93 7.43 -2.16
N ALA A 65 9.75 7.36 -3.21
CA ALA A 65 11.04 8.02 -3.28
C ALA A 65 10.89 9.55 -3.27
N GLY A 66 11.95 10.24 -2.83
CA GLY A 66 11.97 11.69 -2.81
C GLY A 66 11.84 12.29 -4.22
N LYS A 67 11.34 13.53 -4.31
CA LYS A 67 11.15 14.23 -5.59
C LYS A 67 12.44 14.31 -6.42
N GLU A 68 13.59 14.50 -5.78
CA GLU A 68 14.87 14.58 -6.48
C GLU A 68 15.28 13.25 -7.13
N GLU A 69 15.07 12.13 -6.42
CA GLU A 69 15.38 10.78 -6.91
C GLU A 69 14.50 10.42 -8.10
N ALA A 70 13.20 10.71 -8.01
CA ALA A 70 12.28 10.52 -9.12
C ALA A 70 12.64 11.41 -10.33
N SER A 71 13.10 12.64 -10.09
CA SER A 71 13.47 13.57 -11.17
C SER A 71 14.72 13.11 -11.93
N LYS A 72 15.74 12.61 -11.21
CA LYS A 72 16.98 12.09 -11.83
C LYS A 72 16.71 10.94 -12.80
N GLY A 73 15.73 10.09 -12.51
CA GLY A 73 15.35 8.94 -13.34
C GLY A 73 14.22 9.20 -14.33
N ALA A 74 13.82 10.46 -14.58
CA ALA A 74 12.63 10.81 -15.38
C ALA A 74 11.34 10.07 -14.95
N GLY A 75 11.22 9.79 -13.64
CA GLY A 75 10.12 9.05 -13.03
C GLY A 75 10.29 7.53 -13.02
N VAL A 76 11.46 7.00 -13.41
CA VAL A 76 11.83 5.58 -13.27
C VAL A 76 12.86 5.45 -12.16
N ILE A 77 12.56 4.63 -11.15
CA ILE A 77 13.48 4.28 -10.08
C ILE A 77 14.08 2.92 -10.42
N SER A 78 15.33 2.89 -10.85
CA SER A 78 16.06 1.66 -11.19
C SER A 78 17.12 1.25 -10.17
N ASP A 79 17.48 2.14 -9.25
CA ASP A 79 18.50 1.89 -8.23
C ASP A 79 17.96 0.92 -7.14
N PRO A 80 18.55 -0.28 -6.99
CA PRO A 80 18.15 -1.25 -5.98
C PRO A 80 18.29 -0.73 -4.54
N ALA A 81 19.21 0.20 -4.28
CA ALA A 81 19.38 0.80 -2.96
C ALA A 81 18.16 1.68 -2.59
N ILE A 82 17.61 2.41 -3.57
CA ILE A 82 16.40 3.19 -3.39
C ILE A 82 15.20 2.26 -3.17
N HIS A 83 15.08 1.18 -3.94
CA HIS A 83 14.03 0.18 -3.74
C HIS A 83 14.04 -0.37 -2.33
N LYS A 84 15.21 -0.83 -1.86
CA LYS A 84 15.37 -1.38 -0.52
C LYS A 84 14.98 -0.37 0.55
N ARG A 85 15.47 0.88 0.43
CA ARG A 85 15.13 1.95 1.39
C ARG A 85 13.63 2.21 1.45
N VAL A 86 12.97 2.32 0.29
CA VAL A 86 11.51 2.51 0.23
C VAL A 86 10.78 1.37 0.92
N ILE A 87 11.14 0.12 0.66
CA ILE A 87 10.51 -1.04 1.30
C ILE A 87 10.71 -0.99 2.82
N ASP A 88 11.93 -0.71 3.28
CA ASP A 88 12.26 -0.63 4.70
C ASP A 88 11.50 0.50 5.41
N GLU A 89 11.32 1.65 4.75
CA GLU A 89 10.52 2.76 5.28
C GLU A 89 9.03 2.42 5.39
N ILE A 90 8.45 1.75 4.37
CA ILE A 90 7.05 1.32 4.41
C ILE A 90 6.83 0.24 5.46
N LYS A 91 7.77 -0.71 5.56
CA LYS A 91 7.77 -1.73 6.61
C LYS A 91 7.80 -1.09 7.99
N SER A 92 8.75 -0.19 8.23
CA SER A 92 8.90 0.47 9.52
C SER A 92 7.63 1.24 9.89
N PHE A 93 7.05 1.98 8.94
CA PHE A 93 5.78 2.69 9.14
C PHE A 93 4.61 1.74 9.47
N ALA A 94 4.50 0.61 8.77
CA ALA A 94 3.43 -0.36 9.02
C ALA A 94 3.52 -0.96 10.43
N GLU A 95 4.74 -1.17 10.93
CA GLU A 95 4.99 -1.80 12.23
C GLU A 95 5.05 -0.79 13.40
N GLU A 96 5.24 0.50 13.14
CA GLU A 96 5.48 1.56 14.15
C GLU A 96 4.40 1.62 15.24
N ALA A 97 3.12 1.51 14.86
CA ALA A 97 1.99 1.54 15.79
C ALA A 97 1.82 0.22 16.57
N GLY A 98 2.58 -0.83 16.24
CA GLY A 98 2.48 -2.16 16.86
C GLY A 98 1.23 -2.96 16.47
N GLU A 99 0.34 -2.39 15.66
CA GLU A 99 -0.97 -2.95 15.28
C GLU A 99 -0.93 -3.89 14.07
N SER A 100 0.24 -4.07 13.45
CA SER A 100 0.42 -4.95 12.29
C SER A 100 1.74 -5.72 12.36
N ILE A 101 1.87 -6.73 11.50
CA ILE A 101 3.08 -7.55 11.33
C ILE A 101 3.44 -7.55 9.85
N TRP A 102 4.68 -7.18 9.52
CA TRP A 102 5.19 -7.40 8.18
C TRP A 102 5.52 -8.88 7.98
N ARG A 103 4.80 -9.56 7.10
CA ARG A 103 5.02 -10.99 6.84
C ARG A 103 6.11 -11.22 5.80
N SER A 104 5.99 -10.58 4.64
CA SER A 104 6.98 -10.69 3.57
C SER A 104 6.76 -9.62 2.50
N ASN A 105 7.70 -9.50 1.58
CA ASN A 105 7.47 -8.84 0.29
C ASN A 105 8.13 -9.60 -0.85
N ILE A 106 7.60 -9.42 -2.05
CA ILE A 106 8.16 -9.96 -3.29
C ILE A 106 8.20 -8.86 -4.36
N GLN A 107 9.04 -9.03 -5.37
CA GLN A 107 8.93 -8.23 -6.58
C GLN A 107 7.62 -8.57 -7.32
N SER A 108 6.93 -7.55 -7.81
CA SER A 108 5.77 -7.71 -8.69
C SER A 108 6.17 -8.44 -9.97
N PRO A 109 5.35 -9.39 -10.47
CA PRO A 109 5.63 -10.09 -11.73
C PRO A 109 5.47 -9.17 -12.96
N ILE A 110 4.84 -8.01 -12.78
CA ILE A 110 4.65 -7.00 -13.82
C ILE A 110 5.33 -5.70 -13.41
N THR A 111 5.90 -5.02 -14.39
CA THR A 111 6.46 -3.67 -14.21
C THR A 111 5.38 -2.60 -14.43
N GLY A 112 5.57 -1.45 -13.80
CA GLY A 112 4.70 -0.29 -14.00
C GLY A 112 4.80 0.25 -15.43
N PRO A 113 3.90 1.15 -15.87
CA PRO A 113 3.79 1.58 -17.27
C PRO A 113 5.08 2.16 -17.90
N LYS A 114 5.97 2.72 -17.09
CA LYS A 114 7.28 3.26 -17.51
C LYS A 114 8.45 2.30 -17.25
N GLY A 115 8.18 1.03 -16.93
CA GLY A 115 9.19 0.03 -16.58
C GLY A 115 9.66 0.08 -15.12
N ASN A 116 8.95 0.78 -14.23
CA ASN A 116 9.28 0.76 -12.80
C ASN A 116 9.12 -0.65 -12.23
N ILE A 117 10.12 -1.10 -11.47
CA ILE A 117 10.00 -2.29 -10.65
C ILE A 117 9.14 -1.95 -9.44
N GLU A 118 8.11 -2.75 -9.20
CA GLU A 118 7.16 -2.58 -8.10
C GLU A 118 7.21 -3.83 -7.20
N PHE A 119 6.71 -3.72 -5.96
CA PHE A 119 6.82 -4.80 -4.97
C PHE A 119 5.48 -5.04 -4.28
N LEU A 120 5.14 -6.29 -4.02
CA LEU A 120 3.96 -6.66 -3.24
C LEU A 120 4.39 -6.92 -1.79
N ALA A 121 3.83 -6.15 -0.86
CA ALA A 121 3.99 -6.38 0.57
C ALA A 121 2.78 -7.12 1.14
N TRP A 122 3.05 -8.11 1.99
CA TRP A 122 2.04 -8.76 2.81
C TRP A 122 2.19 -8.31 4.26
N ILE A 123 1.14 -7.67 4.76
CA ILE A 123 1.01 -7.16 6.12
C ILE A 123 -0.19 -7.85 6.77
N GLU A 124 -0.03 -8.34 7.99
CA GLU A 124 -1.12 -8.91 8.78
C GLU A 124 -1.54 -7.92 9.87
N LYS A 125 -2.86 -7.71 10.02
CA LYS A 125 -3.41 -6.89 11.09
C LYS A 125 -3.46 -7.70 12.39
N LYS A 126 -2.92 -7.15 13.48
CA LYS A 126 -3.07 -7.72 14.82
C LYS A 126 -4.42 -7.40 15.43
#